data_AF-A0A934NHU9-F1
#
_entry.id   AF-A0A934NHU9-F1
#
_cell.length_a   1.000
_cell.length_b   1.000
_cell.length_c   1.000
_cell.angle_alpha   90.00
_cell.angle_beta   90.00
_cell.angle_gamma   90.00
#
_symmetry.space_group_name_H-M   'P 1'
#
loop_
_entity.id
_entity.type
_entity.pdbx_description
1 polymer ?
#
loop_
_entity_poly.entity_id
_entity_poly.type
_entity_poly.pdbx_seq_one_letter_code
_entity_poly.pdbx_strand_id
1 'polypeptide(L)'
;MSKNKTSTIELHVELDENKVPEKLNWTAQDGGINNEEAKAMMLSVWDSKAQETLRIDLWTKDMPVDEMKLFFHQTLVEMSNTFHRATQDEKMTATMKDFCDYFAEKLELNK
;
A
#
# COMPACT_ATOMS: atom_id res chain seq x y z
N MET A 1 -9.30 -31.21 13.25
CA MET A 1 -8.13 -30.53 12.66
C MET A 1 -8.66 -29.40 11.78
N SER A 2 -8.24 -28.15 12.01
CA SER A 2 -8.62 -27.06 11.10
C SER A 2 -7.97 -27.32 9.73
N LYS A 3 -8.74 -27.23 8.65
CA LYS A 3 -8.16 -27.20 7.31
C LYS A 3 -7.41 -25.89 7.15
N ASN A 4 -6.11 -25.96 6.89
CA ASN A 4 -5.34 -24.78 6.49
C ASN A 4 -5.81 -24.37 5.09
N LYS A 5 -6.05 -23.07 4.90
CA LYS A 5 -6.34 -22.49 3.59
C LYS A 5 -5.08 -21.81 3.09
N THR A 6 -4.68 -22.11 1.86
CA THR A 6 -3.60 -21.42 1.18
C THR A 6 -4.20 -20.56 0.08
N SER A 7 -3.71 -19.33 -0.04
CA SER A 7 -4.08 -18.39 -1.07
C SER A 7 -2.82 -17.73 -1.61
N THR A 8 -2.82 -17.45 -2.90
CA THR A 8 -1.69 -16.81 -3.60
C THR A 8 -2.10 -15.40 -3.99
N ILE A 9 -1.21 -14.45 -3.73
CA ILE A 9 -1.25 -13.10 -4.29
C ILE A 9 -0.10 -13.01 -5.29
N GLU A 10 -0.41 -12.63 -6.54
CA GLU A 10 0.58 -12.52 -7.61
C GLU A 10 0.69 -11.05 -8.04
N LEU A 11 1.93 -10.56 -8.13
CA LEU A 11 2.24 -9.21 -8.59
C LEU A 11 3.04 -9.31 -9.89
N HIS A 12 2.47 -8.81 -10.97
CA HIS A 12 3.12 -8.75 -12.28
C HIS A 12 3.57 -7.33 -12.56
N VAL A 13 4.86 -7.16 -12.81
CA VAL A 13 5.51 -5.87 -13.04
C VAL A 13 6.18 -5.91 -14.40
N GLU A 14 5.66 -5.14 -15.36
CA GLU A 14 6.29 -4.92 -16.66
C GLU A 14 7.16 -3.66 -16.56
N LEU A 15 8.44 -3.78 -16.91
CA LEU A 15 9.42 -2.70 -16.87
C LEU A 15 9.84 -2.32 -18.30
N ASP A 16 10.18 -1.05 -18.50
CA ASP A 16 10.83 -0.60 -19.73
C ASP A 16 12.35 -0.92 -19.75
N GLU A 17 13.03 -0.48 -20.82
CA GLU A 17 14.48 -0.64 -21.00
C GLU A 17 15.32 0.03 -19.90
N ASN A 18 14.75 1.04 -19.21
CA ASN A 18 15.38 1.77 -18.11
C ASN A 18 14.97 1.23 -16.73
N LYS A 19 14.25 0.09 -16.67
CA LYS A 19 13.72 -0.54 -15.46
C LYS A 19 12.66 0.29 -14.73
N VAL A 20 11.92 1.13 -15.46
CA VAL A 20 10.79 1.89 -14.94
C VAL A 20 9.49 1.12 -15.19
N PRO A 21 8.58 1.00 -14.20
CA PRO A 21 7.31 0.31 -14.40
C PRO A 21 6.42 0.95 -15.47
N GLU A 22 6.00 0.13 -16.43
CA GLU A 22 5.05 0.47 -17.50
C GLU A 22 3.64 -0.05 -17.17
N LYS A 23 3.54 -1.31 -16.75
CA LYS A 23 2.28 -1.94 -16.34
C LYS A 23 2.42 -2.70 -15.04
N LEU A 24 1.42 -2.58 -14.19
CA LEU A 24 1.28 -3.36 -12.97
C LEU A 24 -0.04 -4.12 -13.05
N ASN A 25 0.01 -5.42 -12.82
CA ASN A 25 -1.19 -6.25 -12.69
C ASN A 25 -1.09 -7.09 -11.42
N TRP A 26 -2.23 -7.38 -10.81
CA TRP A 26 -2.24 -8.23 -9.63
C TRP A 26 -3.46 -9.14 -9.57
N THR A 27 -3.23 -10.28 -8.91
CA THR A 27 -4.24 -11.31 -8.70
C THR A 27 -4.30 -11.65 -7.22
N ALA A 28 -5.50 -11.72 -6.67
CA ALA A 28 -5.78 -12.21 -5.32
C ALA A 28 -7.08 -13.04 -5.38
N GLN A 29 -6.94 -14.34 -5.65
CA GLN A 29 -8.08 -15.23 -5.93
C GLN A 29 -9.11 -15.26 -4.82
N ASP A 30 -8.66 -15.26 -3.56
CA ASP A 30 -9.54 -15.25 -2.39
C ASP A 30 -10.31 -13.93 -2.21
N GLY A 31 -9.78 -12.83 -2.75
CA GLY A 31 -10.44 -11.53 -2.79
C GLY A 31 -11.32 -11.34 -4.02
N GLY A 32 -11.39 -12.32 -4.92
CA GLY A 32 -12.13 -12.21 -6.18
C GLY A 32 -11.45 -11.34 -7.23
N ILE A 33 -10.14 -11.09 -7.11
CA ILE A 33 -9.37 -10.21 -7.98
C ILE A 33 -8.52 -11.06 -8.92
N ASN A 34 -8.67 -10.84 -10.23
CA ASN A 34 -8.02 -11.65 -11.25
C ASN A 34 -7.39 -10.77 -12.33
N ASN A 35 -6.06 -10.67 -12.30
CA ASN A 35 -5.25 -9.92 -13.27
C ASN A 35 -5.70 -8.47 -13.47
N GLU A 36 -6.11 -7.79 -12.39
CA GLU A 36 -6.55 -6.40 -12.44
C GLU A 36 -5.36 -5.45 -12.59
N GLU A 37 -5.55 -4.37 -13.35
CA GLU A 37 -4.53 -3.35 -13.54
C GLU A 37 -4.41 -2.47 -12.28
N ALA A 38 -3.18 -2.05 -11.97
CA ALA A 38 -2.89 -1.09 -10.93
C ALA A 38 -1.98 0.02 -11.46
N LYS A 39 -2.12 1.22 -10.92
CA LYS A 39 -1.22 2.35 -11.22
C LYS A 39 -0.08 2.48 -10.22
N ALA A 40 -0.26 1.99 -9.00
CA ALA A 40 0.77 1.93 -7.96
C ALA A 40 0.56 0.75 -7.02
N MET A 41 1.64 0.28 -6.41
CA MET A 41 1.65 -0.74 -5.37
C MET A 41 2.74 -0.46 -4.34
N MET A 42 2.46 -0.72 -3.06
CA MET A 42 3.45 -0.73 -1.99
C MET A 42 3.40 -2.07 -1.27
N LEU A 43 4.54 -2.73 -1.15
CA LEU A 43 4.69 -3.98 -0.40
C LEU A 43 5.79 -3.81 0.64
N SER A 44 5.45 -4.07 1.90
CA SER A 44 6.40 -4.13 3.01
C SER A 44 6.42 -5.54 3.60
N VAL A 45 7.61 -6.10 3.76
CA VAL A 45 7.82 -7.44 4.33
C VAL A 45 8.76 -7.31 5.52
N TRP A 46 8.33 -7.79 6.69
CA TRP A 46 9.16 -7.82 7.89
C TRP A 46 10.09 -9.04 7.87
N ASP A 47 11.39 -8.83 7.84
CA ASP A 47 12.38 -9.88 8.04
C ASP A 47 12.70 -9.98 9.54
N SER A 48 12.22 -11.05 10.18
CA SER A 48 12.43 -11.28 11.60
C SER A 48 13.87 -11.64 11.99
N LYS A 49 14.68 -12.12 11.03
CA LYS A 49 16.08 -12.47 11.27
C LYS A 49 16.96 -11.24 11.28
N ALA A 50 16.78 -10.38 10.28
CA ALA A 50 17.51 -9.12 10.15
C ALA A 50 16.91 -7.99 11.01
N GLN A 51 15.67 -8.15 11.49
CA GLN A 51 14.90 -7.15 12.23
C GLN A 51 14.72 -5.85 11.43
N GLU A 52 14.40 -5.99 10.15
CA GLU A 52 14.21 -4.87 9.24
C GLU A 52 12.99 -5.07 8.32
N THR A 53 12.56 -3.98 7.69
CA THR A 53 11.48 -3.99 6.70
C THR A 53 12.07 -3.93 5.30
N LEU A 54 11.85 -4.99 4.52
CA LEU A 54 12.08 -5.00 3.08
C LEU A 54 10.90 -4.32 2.39
N ARG A 55 11.16 -3.50 1.37
CA ARG A 55 10.12 -2.69 0.72
C ARG A 55 10.24 -2.69 -0.80
N ILE A 56 9.09 -2.72 -1.45
CA ILE A 56 8.92 -2.50 -2.89
C ILE A 56 7.86 -1.41 -3.06
N ASP A 57 8.24 -0.30 -3.68
CA ASP A 57 7.34 0.79 -4.06
C ASP A 57 7.36 0.94 -5.57
N LEU A 58 6.19 0.79 -6.19
CA LEU A 58 6.03 0.83 -7.64
C LEU A 58 4.94 1.81 -8.01
N TRP A 59 5.18 2.56 -9.07
CA TRP A 59 4.17 3.36 -9.76
C TRP A 59 4.45 3.34 -11.26
N THR A 60 3.39 3.29 -12.03
CA THR A 60 3.42 3.45 -13.49
C THR A 60 3.78 4.89 -13.86
N LYS A 61 4.43 5.08 -15.01
CA LYS A 61 4.85 6.41 -15.48
C LYS A 61 3.68 7.37 -15.70
N ASP A 62 2.52 6.85 -16.05
CA ASP A 62 1.34 7.64 -16.43
C ASP A 62 0.45 8.00 -15.23
N MET A 63 0.76 7.51 -14.02
CA MET A 63 0.03 7.89 -12.82
C MET A 63 0.17 9.40 -12.55
N PRO A 64 -0.93 10.17 -12.50
CA PRO A 64 -0.87 11.60 -12.21
C PRO A 64 -0.35 11.88 -10.79
N VAL A 65 0.39 12.98 -10.63
CA VAL A 65 0.94 13.39 -9.33
C VAL A 65 -0.14 13.57 -8.26
N ASP A 66 -1.32 14.05 -8.64
CA ASP A 66 -2.42 14.23 -7.68
C ASP A 66 -3.02 12.89 -7.21
N GLU A 67 -3.07 11.88 -8.09
CA GLU A 67 -3.41 10.50 -7.69
C GLU A 67 -2.33 9.90 -6.78
N MET A 68 -1.05 10.20 -7.01
CA MET A 68 0.03 9.75 -6.12
C MET A 68 -0.14 10.33 -4.71
N LYS A 69 -0.42 11.64 -4.59
CA LYS A 69 -0.68 12.28 -3.29
C LYS A 69 -1.87 11.64 -2.58
N LEU A 70 -2.95 11.38 -3.32
CA LEU A 70 -4.15 10.72 -2.79
C LEU A 70 -3.83 9.30 -2.31
N PHE A 71 -3.08 8.52 -3.10
CA PHE A 71 -2.66 7.17 -2.75
C PHE A 71 -1.82 7.15 -1.47
N PHE A 72 -0.87 8.06 -1.33
CA PHE A 72 -0.09 8.21 -0.09
C PHE A 72 -0.97 8.57 1.10
N HIS A 73 -1.85 9.55 0.96
CA HIS A 73 -2.77 9.95 2.03
C HIS A 73 -3.62 8.77 2.51
N GLN A 74 -4.28 8.06 1.59
CA GLN A 74 -5.11 6.90 1.92
C GLN A 74 -4.29 5.78 2.58
N THR A 75 -3.08 5.53 2.08
CA THR A 75 -2.17 4.54 2.66
C THR A 75 -1.78 4.90 4.10
N LEU A 76 -1.50 6.17 4.38
CA LEU A 76 -1.17 6.65 5.73
C LEU A 76 -2.35 6.49 6.70
N VAL A 77 -3.57 6.81 6.24
CA VAL A 77 -4.80 6.61 7.03
C VAL A 77 -4.98 5.12 7.36
N GLU A 78 -4.87 4.23 6.38
CA GLU A 78 -5.01 2.79 6.62
C GLU A 78 -3.88 2.21 7.48
N MET A 79 -2.67 2.76 7.35
CA MET A 79 -1.55 2.41 8.22
C MET A 79 -1.83 2.80 9.67
N SER A 80 -2.46 3.95 9.93
CA SER A 80 -2.89 4.35 11.28
C SER A 80 -3.91 3.36 11.86
N ASN A 81 -4.89 2.93 11.06
CA ASN A 81 -5.90 1.94 11.48
C ASN A 81 -5.26 0.58 11.74
N THR A 82 -4.31 0.17 10.90
CA THR A 82 -3.58 -1.10 11.03
C THR A 82 -2.70 -1.09 12.28
N PHE A 83 -1.98 0.01 12.51
CA PHE A 83 -1.17 0.21 13.71
C PHE A 83 -2.04 0.08 14.97
N HIS A 84 -3.18 0.77 15.01
CA HIS A 84 -4.13 0.67 16.13
C HIS A 84 -4.57 -0.79 16.38
N ARG A 85 -4.98 -1.52 15.34
CA ARG A 85 -5.39 -2.93 15.49
C ARG A 85 -4.26 -3.82 16.01
N ALA A 86 -3.02 -3.51 15.65
CA ALA A 86 -1.85 -4.31 16.04
C ALA A 86 -1.36 -4.02 17.46
N THR A 87 -1.43 -2.76 17.92
CA THR A 87 -0.79 -2.32 19.18
C THR A 87 -1.79 -1.87 20.25
N GLN A 88 -3.01 -1.53 19.87
CA GLN A 88 -4.03 -0.88 20.71
C GLN A 88 -3.56 0.46 21.32
N ASP A 89 -2.54 1.10 20.74
CA ASP A 89 -2.05 2.40 21.20
C ASP A 89 -2.94 3.53 20.64
N GLU A 90 -3.93 3.93 21.43
CA GLU A 90 -4.89 4.98 21.10
C GLU A 90 -4.23 6.35 20.86
N LYS A 91 -3.24 6.71 21.68
CA LYS A 91 -2.65 8.05 21.66
C LYS A 91 -1.81 8.24 20.40
N MET A 92 -0.99 7.25 20.06
CA MET A 92 -0.19 7.30 18.84
C MET A 92 -1.09 7.19 17.60
N THR A 93 -2.14 6.37 17.65
CA THR A 93 -3.14 6.30 16.57
C THR A 93 -3.79 7.65 16.30
N ALA A 94 -4.24 8.36 17.35
CA ALA A 94 -4.81 9.70 17.22
C ALA A 94 -3.81 10.67 16.59
N THR A 95 -2.55 10.63 17.02
CA THR A 95 -1.48 11.48 16.46
C THR A 95 -1.23 11.19 14.97
N MET A 96 -1.24 9.92 14.57
CA MET A 96 -1.11 9.54 13.16
C MET A 96 -2.29 10.06 12.32
N LYS A 97 -3.51 10.02 12.87
CA LYS A 97 -4.71 10.52 12.19
C LYS A 97 -4.69 12.04 12.07
N ASP A 98 -4.32 12.76 13.13
CA ASP A 98 -4.13 14.22 13.09
C ASP A 98 -3.13 14.63 12.00
N PHE A 99 -2.05 13.86 11.84
CA PHE A 99 -1.10 14.09 10.73
C PHE A 99 -1.72 13.82 9.36
N CYS A 100 -2.54 12.77 9.20
CA CYS A 100 -3.23 12.50 7.94
C CYS A 100 -4.19 13.65 7.59
N ASP A 101 -4.94 14.16 8.56
CA ASP A 101 -5.85 15.30 8.37
C ASP A 101 -5.07 16.56 7.94
N TYR A 102 -3.96 16.85 8.62
CA TYR A 102 -3.04 17.92 8.23
C TYR A 102 -2.50 17.73 6.81
N PHE A 103 -2.09 16.49 6.46
CA PHE A 103 -1.57 16.16 5.13
C PHE A 103 -2.61 16.41 4.05
N ALA A 104 -3.86 15.98 4.27
CA ALA A 104 -4.96 16.22 3.35
C ALA A 104 -5.30 17.70 3.19
N GLU A 105 -5.29 18.48 4.29
CA GLU A 105 -5.52 19.93 4.24
C GLU A 105 -4.44 20.63 3.42
N LYS A 106 -3.15 20.36 3.68
CA LYS A 106 -2.04 21.04 2.99
C LYS A 106 -1.90 20.69 1.53
N LEU A 107 -2.40 19.53 1.12
CA LEU A 107 -2.41 19.11 -0.27
C LEU A 107 -3.77 19.33 -0.96
N GLU A 108 -4.72 19.98 -0.27
CA GLU A 108 -6.08 20.24 -0.75
C GLU A 108 -6.82 18.99 -1.25
N LEU A 109 -6.64 17.85 -0.58
CA LEU A 109 -7.22 16.57 -0.97
C LEU A 109 -8.69 16.39 -0.54
N ASN A 110 -9.21 17.26 0.33
CA ASN A 110 -10.56 17.19 0.90
C ASN A 110 -11.65 17.81 -0.01
N LYS A 111 -11.52 17.71 -1.33
CA LYS A 111 -12.48 18.27 -2.29
C LYS A 111 -13.64 17.34 -2.59
#